data_AF-A0A940BPB5-F1
#
_entry.id   AF-A0A940BPB5-F1
#
_cell.length_a   1.000
_cell.length_b   1.000
_cell.length_c   1.000
_cell.angle_alpha   90.00
_cell.angle_beta   90.00
_cell.angle_gamma   90.00
#
_symmetry.space_group_name_H-M   'P 1'
#
loop_
_entity.id
_entity.type
_entity.pdbx_description
1 polymer ?
#
loop_
_entity_poly.entity_id
_entity_poly.type
_entity_poly.pdbx_seq_one_letter_code
_entity_poly.pdbx_strand_id
1 'polypeptide(L)'
;PCAGVVSSFYVTRPELEYWLKGKNKLCDYLVEHTVEAAESYAKGRVWSRVIWDVTAVGWLFNGGDRFMMSEFTPAPIPEYDNHYAFDPRRHTMRRVTHIHRDSLMGDMFSILSK
;
A
#
# COMPACT_ATOMS: atom_id res chain seq x y z
N PRO A 1 1.08 -9.20 -9.75
CA PRO A 1 1.73 -7.95 -10.22
C PRO A 1 1.97 -6.85 -9.15
N CYS A 2 1.58 -7.02 -7.88
CA CYS A 2 1.96 -6.07 -6.80
C CYS A 2 2.64 -6.76 -5.60
N ALA A 3 2.64 -8.09 -5.57
CA ALA A 3 3.33 -8.89 -4.56
C ALA A 3 4.85 -8.66 -4.67
N GLY A 4 5.49 -8.35 -3.54
CA GLY A 4 6.90 -7.99 -3.45
C GLY A 4 7.14 -6.49 -3.22
N VAL A 5 6.22 -5.62 -3.68
CA VAL A 5 6.35 -4.16 -3.49
C VAL A 5 5.28 -3.66 -2.52
N VAL A 6 4.01 -3.71 -2.92
CA VAL A 6 2.91 -3.20 -2.08
C VAL A 6 2.69 -4.07 -0.84
N SER A 7 3.16 -5.32 -0.86
CA SER A 7 3.21 -6.17 0.33
C SER A 7 4.00 -5.57 1.49
N SER A 8 4.91 -4.60 1.26
CA SER A 8 5.59 -3.89 2.34
C SER A 8 4.74 -2.77 2.97
N PHE A 9 3.66 -2.34 2.31
CA PHE A 9 2.76 -1.31 2.82
C PHE A 9 1.59 -1.92 3.60
N TYR A 10 1.91 -2.42 4.78
CA TYR A 10 0.94 -3.03 5.71
C TYR A 10 0.80 -2.23 6.99
N VAL A 11 -0.35 -2.30 7.66
CA VAL A 11 -0.58 -1.73 8.99
C VAL A 11 -0.78 -2.84 10.03
N THR A 12 -0.56 -2.51 11.29
CA THR A 12 -0.84 -3.35 12.44
C THR A 12 -1.90 -2.71 13.34
N ARG A 13 -2.52 -3.51 14.21
CA ARG A 13 -3.48 -3.01 15.19
C ARG A 13 -2.93 -1.86 16.06
N PRO A 14 -1.74 -1.96 16.68
CA PRO A 14 -1.23 -0.89 17.54
C PRO A 14 -0.99 0.41 16.78
N GLU A 15 -0.56 0.35 15.52
CA GLU A 15 -0.37 1.56 14.70
C GLU A 15 -1.70 2.26 14.42
N LEU A 16 -2.74 1.50 14.05
CA LEU A 16 -4.08 2.05 13.82
C LEU A 16 -4.66 2.66 15.11
N GLU A 17 -4.57 1.94 16.22
CA GLU A 17 -5.07 2.42 17.51
C GLU A 17 -4.31 3.66 18.00
N TYR A 18 -3.00 3.73 17.79
CA TYR A 18 -2.20 4.86 18.23
C TYR A 18 -2.39 6.12 17.36
N TRP A 19 -2.37 5.97 16.03
CA TRP A 19 -2.35 7.13 15.13
C TRP A 19 -3.74 7.68 14.77
N LEU A 20 -4.77 6.82 14.76
CA LEU A 20 -6.09 7.17 14.21
C LEU A 20 -7.21 7.15 15.26
N LYS A 21 -7.17 6.26 16.26
CA LYS A 21 -8.29 6.14 17.22
C LYS A 21 -8.50 7.45 18.00
N GLY A 22 -9.76 7.87 18.08
CA GLY A 22 -10.21 9.07 18.78
C GLY A 22 -9.87 10.39 18.07
N LYS A 23 -9.32 10.37 16.85
CA LYS A 23 -8.97 11.59 16.12
C LYS A 23 -10.18 12.29 15.52
N ASN A 24 -11.03 11.53 14.83
CA ASN A 24 -12.31 11.99 14.30
C ASN A 24 -13.19 10.76 13.97
N LYS A 25 -14.46 10.99 13.63
CA LYS A 25 -15.44 9.91 13.36
C LYS A 25 -15.02 8.99 12.20
N LEU A 26 -14.34 9.53 11.19
CA LEU A 26 -13.85 8.74 10.05
C LEU A 26 -12.74 7.81 10.50
N CYS A 27 -11.77 8.32 11.27
CA CYS A 27 -10.68 7.51 11.81
C CYS A 27 -11.20 6.39 12.72
N ASP A 28 -12.15 6.70 13.62
CA ASP A 28 -12.76 5.69 14.49
C ASP A 28 -13.42 4.58 13.67
N TYR A 29 -14.20 4.94 12.65
CA TYR A 29 -14.82 4.01 11.73
C TYR A 29 -13.79 3.10 11.03
N LEU A 30 -12.71 3.69 10.49
CA LEU A 30 -11.65 2.95 9.80
C LEU A 30 -10.93 1.97 10.74
N VAL A 31 -10.62 2.40 11.97
CA VAL A 31 -9.96 1.54 12.97
C VAL A 31 -10.88 0.37 13.33
N GLU A 32 -12.14 0.64 13.67
CA GLU A 32 -13.10 -0.39 14.09
C GLU A 32 -13.27 -1.46 13.01
N HIS A 33 -13.58 -1.06 11.78
CA HIS A 33 -13.84 -2.01 10.69
C HIS A 33 -12.57 -2.77 10.28
N THR A 34 -11.41 -2.12 10.31
CA THR A 34 -10.15 -2.80 9.96
C THR A 34 -9.78 -3.84 11.01
N VAL A 35 -9.96 -3.52 12.29
CA VAL A 35 -9.72 -4.46 13.39
C VAL A 35 -10.74 -5.59 13.34
N GLU A 36 -12.04 -5.31 13.19
CA GLU A 36 -13.08 -6.35 13.08
C GLU A 36 -12.77 -7.32 11.93
N ALA A 37 -12.46 -6.79 10.75
CA ALA A 37 -12.09 -7.60 9.59
C ALA A 37 -10.86 -8.46 9.87
N ALA A 38 -9.84 -7.93 10.55
CA ALA A 38 -8.64 -8.69 10.89
C ALA A 38 -8.90 -9.79 11.93
N GLU A 39 -9.68 -9.48 12.96
CA GLU A 39 -10.05 -10.44 14.00
C GLU A 39 -10.92 -11.58 13.42
N SER A 40 -11.66 -11.37 12.32
CA SER A 40 -12.42 -12.45 11.66
C SER A 40 -11.56 -13.63 11.20
N TYR A 41 -10.28 -13.40 10.86
CA TYR A 41 -9.35 -14.43 10.39
C TYR A 41 -8.11 -14.63 11.29
N ALA A 42 -7.82 -13.71 12.19
CA ALA A 42 -6.62 -13.74 13.04
C ALA A 42 -6.91 -13.46 14.53
N LYS A 43 -8.13 -13.77 15.01
CA LYS A 43 -8.53 -13.49 16.39
C LYS A 43 -7.51 -13.97 17.41
N GLY A 44 -7.07 -13.07 18.28
CA GLY A 44 -6.12 -13.38 19.36
C GLY A 44 -4.72 -13.79 18.88
N ARG A 45 -4.37 -13.52 17.62
CA ARG A 45 -3.05 -13.76 17.04
C ARG A 45 -2.44 -12.45 16.55
N VAL A 46 -1.13 -12.45 16.36
CA VAL A 46 -0.43 -11.34 15.71
C VAL A 46 -0.90 -11.24 14.25
N TRP A 47 -1.24 -10.03 13.80
CA TRP A 47 -1.62 -9.78 12.42
C TRP A 47 -1.08 -8.44 11.91
N SER A 48 -0.83 -8.41 10.61
CA SER A 48 -0.70 -7.20 9.82
C SER A 48 -1.66 -7.29 8.62
N ARG A 49 -2.01 -6.14 8.05
CA ARG A 49 -2.89 -6.07 6.88
C ARG A 49 -2.32 -5.11 5.85
N VAL A 50 -2.14 -5.61 4.63
CA VAL A 50 -1.67 -4.81 3.49
C VAL A 50 -2.77 -3.85 3.02
N ILE A 51 -2.39 -2.61 2.72
CA ILE A 51 -3.29 -1.59 2.15
C ILE A 51 -2.88 -1.37 0.69
N TRP A 52 -3.64 -1.93 -0.26
CA TRP A 52 -3.19 -1.95 -1.66
C TRP A 52 -3.48 -0.64 -2.41
N ASP A 53 -4.67 -0.09 -2.22
CA ASP A 53 -5.24 1.04 -2.95
C ASP A 53 -4.56 2.38 -2.64
N VAL A 54 -4.19 2.63 -1.39
CA VAL A 54 -3.49 3.86 -0.98
C VAL A 54 -2.18 4.06 -1.75
N THR A 55 -1.49 2.98 -2.11
CA THR A 55 -0.20 3.09 -2.82
C THR A 55 -0.34 3.73 -4.21
N ALA A 56 -1.46 3.50 -4.91
CA ALA A 56 -1.72 4.13 -6.19
C ALA A 56 -1.89 5.65 -6.06
N VAL A 57 -2.58 6.11 -5.00
CA VAL A 57 -2.73 7.54 -4.71
C VAL A 57 -1.40 8.14 -4.25
N GLY A 58 -0.69 7.44 -3.35
CA GLY A 58 0.62 7.86 -2.86
C GLY A 58 1.65 8.07 -3.97
N TRP A 59 1.57 7.27 -5.04
CA TRP A 59 2.40 7.43 -6.23
C TRP A 59 2.25 8.82 -6.89
N LEU A 60 1.03 9.38 -6.93
CA LEU A 60 0.78 10.70 -7.52
C LEU A 60 1.44 11.84 -6.71
N PHE A 61 1.66 11.62 -5.41
CA PHE A 61 2.29 12.57 -4.50
C PHE A 61 3.77 12.26 -4.23
N ASN A 62 4.37 11.35 -5.01
CA ASN A 62 5.74 10.87 -4.86
C ASN A 62 6.80 11.84 -5.42
N GLY A 63 6.62 13.15 -5.22
CA GLY A 63 7.59 14.15 -5.64
C GLY A 63 8.94 13.92 -4.96
N GLY A 64 10.02 13.95 -5.75
CA GLY A 64 11.38 13.69 -5.25
C GLY A 64 11.60 12.26 -4.73
N ASP A 65 10.80 11.30 -5.21
CA ASP A 65 10.87 9.87 -4.82
C ASP A 65 10.73 9.64 -3.30
N ARG A 66 10.06 10.57 -2.60
CA ARG A 66 9.95 10.59 -1.12
C ARG A 66 9.18 9.41 -0.52
N PHE A 67 8.34 8.74 -1.30
CA PHE A 67 7.51 7.62 -0.86
C PHE A 67 7.86 6.32 -1.57
N MET A 68 8.32 6.37 -2.81
CA MET A 68 8.49 5.20 -3.64
C MET A 68 9.67 5.37 -4.60
N MET A 69 10.44 4.30 -4.76
CA MET A 69 11.44 4.21 -5.81
C MET A 69 10.83 3.54 -7.03
N SER A 70 11.26 3.97 -8.22
CA SER A 70 10.76 3.45 -9.48
C SER A 70 11.84 3.37 -10.54
N GLU A 71 11.62 2.49 -11.51
CA GLU A 71 12.47 2.39 -12.69
C GLU A 71 11.62 2.39 -13.97
N PHE A 72 12.25 2.74 -15.08
CA PHE A 72 11.67 2.56 -16.40
C PHE A 72 11.93 1.14 -16.88
N THR A 73 10.87 0.46 -17.35
CA THR A 73 10.94 -0.92 -17.82
C THR A 73 9.99 -1.11 -19.02
N PRO A 74 10.30 -1.97 -19.99
CA PRO A 74 9.36 -2.32 -21.06
C PRO A 74 8.08 -2.95 -20.48
N ALA A 75 6.92 -2.53 -20.98
CA ALA A 75 5.64 -3.04 -20.49
C ALA A 75 5.46 -4.52 -20.83
N PRO A 76 5.17 -5.40 -19.84
CA PRO A 76 4.95 -6.82 -20.10
C PRO A 76 3.66 -7.04 -20.91
N ILE A 77 3.57 -8.18 -21.57
CA ILE A 77 2.44 -8.57 -22.40
C ILE A 77 1.64 -9.65 -21.64
N PRO A 78 0.36 -9.41 -21.31
CA PRO A 78 -0.49 -10.47 -20.76
C PRO A 78 -0.83 -11.45 -21.88
N GLU A 79 -0.51 -12.72 -21.68
CA GLU A 79 -0.79 -13.80 -22.64
C GLU A 79 -2.05 -14.57 -22.23
N TYR A 80 -2.66 -15.28 -23.20
CA TYR A 80 -3.88 -16.06 -22.97
C TYR A 80 -3.68 -17.31 -22.09
N ASP A 81 -2.43 -17.65 -21.76
CA ASP A 81 -2.04 -18.77 -20.90
C ASP A 81 -1.88 -18.38 -19.42
N ASN A 82 -2.36 -17.19 -19.03
CA ASN A 82 -2.23 -16.60 -17.70
C ASN A 82 -0.78 -16.27 -17.27
N HIS A 83 0.15 -16.18 -18.22
CA HIS A 83 1.51 -15.72 -17.96
C HIS A 83 1.77 -14.32 -18.57
N TYR A 84 2.93 -13.76 -18.22
CA TYR A 84 3.44 -12.55 -18.85
C TYR A 84 4.61 -12.88 -19.76
N ALA A 85 4.56 -12.38 -21.00
CA ALA A 85 5.71 -12.35 -21.89
C ALA A 85 6.46 -11.00 -21.77
N PHE A 86 7.75 -11.03 -22.08
CA PHE A 86 8.65 -9.87 -21.97
C PHE A 86 9.34 -9.63 -23.31
N ASP A 87 9.17 -8.43 -23.87
CA ASP A 87 9.85 -7.98 -25.09
C ASP A 87 10.46 -6.59 -24.84
N PRO A 88 11.79 -6.44 -24.96
CA PRO A 88 12.47 -5.18 -24.69
C PRO A 88 12.09 -4.04 -25.65
N ARG A 89 11.42 -4.35 -26.78
CA ARG A 89 10.96 -3.36 -27.77
C ARG A 89 9.60 -2.76 -27.42
N ARG A 90 8.94 -3.21 -26.36
CA ARG A 90 7.66 -2.68 -25.91
C ARG A 90 7.81 -1.23 -25.46
N HIS A 91 6.70 -0.49 -25.48
CA HIS A 91 6.68 0.84 -24.92
C HIS A 91 7.10 0.80 -23.45
N THR A 92 7.83 1.82 -23.03
CA THR A 92 8.31 1.93 -21.67
C THR A 92 7.16 2.28 -20.73
N MET A 93 7.11 1.61 -19.58
CA MET A 93 6.31 2.00 -18.43
C MET A 93 7.22 2.28 -17.23
N ARG A 94 6.69 2.98 -16.23
CA ARG A 94 7.36 3.15 -14.95
C ARG A 94 6.84 2.11 -13.97
N ARG A 95 7.74 1.35 -13.37
CA ARG A 95 7.44 0.30 -12.39
C ARG A 95 7.99 0.70 -11.03
N VAL A 96 7.14 0.67 -10.01
CA VAL A 96 7.57 0.87 -8.62
C VAL A 96 8.35 -0.37 -8.18
N THR A 97 9.53 -0.16 -7.58
CA THR A 97 10.40 -1.23 -7.09
C THR A 97 10.44 -1.28 -5.57
N HIS A 98 10.18 -0.16 -4.89
CA HIS A 98 10.21 -0.08 -3.44
C HIS A 98 9.24 0.99 -2.92
N ILE A 99 8.70 0.77 -1.72
CA ILE A 99 7.88 1.73 -0.99
C ILE A 99 8.56 2.02 0.34
N HIS A 100 8.85 3.30 0.59
CA HIS A 100 9.23 3.83 1.89
C HIS A 100 8.00 3.88 2.79
N ARG A 101 7.67 2.71 3.37
CA ARG A 101 6.44 2.46 4.13
C ARG A 101 6.16 3.58 5.13
N ASP A 102 7.12 3.87 6.00
CA ASP A 102 6.90 4.78 7.12
C ASP A 102 6.71 6.23 6.66
N SER A 103 7.40 6.66 5.60
CA SER A 103 7.23 7.99 5.00
C SER A 103 5.83 8.16 4.43
N LEU A 104 5.36 7.18 3.64
CA LEU A 104 4.01 7.22 3.06
C LEU A 104 2.93 7.10 4.14
N MET A 105 3.13 6.23 5.13
CA MET A 105 2.16 5.99 6.19
C MET A 105 2.05 7.19 7.13
N GLY A 106 3.18 7.83 7.46
CA GLY A 106 3.19 9.06 8.26
C GLY A 106 2.45 10.20 7.57
N ASP A 107 2.63 10.37 6.25
CA ASP A 107 1.88 11.35 5.47
C ASP A 107 0.37 11.05 5.46
N MET A 108 0.00 9.78 5.21
CA MET A 108 -1.40 9.33 5.24
C MET A 108 -2.05 9.57 6.60
N PHE A 109 -1.43 9.16 7.70
CA PHE A 109 -1.96 9.36 9.05
C PHE A 109 -2.08 10.84 9.39
N SER A 110 -1.10 11.66 8.99
CA SER A 110 -1.17 13.12 9.17
C SER A 110 -2.32 13.76 8.41
N ILE A 111 -2.66 13.25 7.21
CA ILE A 111 -3.82 13.73 6.43
C ILE A 111 -5.14 13.29 7.07
N LEU A 112 -5.26 12.02 7.48
CA LEU A 112 -6.50 11.46 8.02
C LEU A 112 -6.87 12.01 9.39
N SER A 113 -5.89 12.28 10.24
CA SER A 113 -6.07 12.70 11.64
C SER A 113 -6.25 14.20 11.83
N LYS A 114 -6.50 14.95 10.74
CA LYS A 114 -6.94 16.35 10.80
C LYS A 114 -8.41 16.44 11.18
#